data_AF-A0A7H8Z7K9-F1
#
_entry.id   AF-A0A7H8Z7K9-F1
#
_cell.length_a   1.000
_cell.length_b   1.000
_cell.length_c   1.000
_cell.angle_alpha   90.00
_cell.angle_beta   90.00
_cell.angle_gamma   90.00
#
_symmetry.space_group_name_H-M   'P 1'
#
loop_
_entity.id
_entity.type
_entity.pdbx_description
1 polymer ?
#
loop_
_entity_poly.entity_id
_entity_poly.type
_entity_poly.pdbx_seq_one_letter_code
_entity_poly.pdbx_strand_id
1 'polypeptide(L)'
;MKPYKISVARLSLIMIGYFIFNYAYSITYDSGGFAFISMGKELIFSYGAIVLGNIFMFRDISKLKASFEDNAFIQKSSTIQLVLATIGFFMQIIGFKGAPLNYIDNYPVLVCASIVYSIIIMIAIYQTIKLGQEKDNATIAGFIFGGMIIFLTIIALVIITSPSIKHTTKHTTPSFAEEFQSLGLKGKVEVVDKHREIEAFYGTAYKLTYTEKLSDGTILKETTTAQIHGTSGKHLSNFFLLSGTDLETLLNDKEKALFTTVKQDEFSFLLDVYKERPNFQQEEDSIKNATAEKIDKLFATPITSSFKFGKYPIENYYVAIMAQAVSNREKGDSDAAGFYNITTKDLMKNKGLTLDIDCDLSNIKAENASPVDAFKEKILSLPKNSFSDGIYNITCSYDENGIKKKVTCPFVVEDGVGHFEEDEIVGNQTN
;
A
#
# COMPACT_ATOMS: atom_id res chain seq x y z
N MET A 1 65.37 0.73 11.23
CA MET A 1 64.26 0.61 10.26
C MET A 1 64.00 1.98 9.64
N LYS A 2 63.70 2.06 8.34
CA LYS A 2 63.19 3.32 7.78
C LYS A 2 61.81 3.60 8.38
N PRO A 3 61.52 4.83 8.84
CA PRO A 3 60.21 5.16 9.40
C PRO A 3 59.11 4.92 8.37
N TYR A 4 57.97 4.40 8.82
CA TYR A 4 56.82 4.11 7.95
C TYR A 4 56.28 5.39 7.32
N LYS A 5 56.05 5.37 6.01
CA LYS A 5 55.46 6.50 5.27
C LYS A 5 53.94 6.41 5.25
N ILE A 6 53.28 7.51 5.59
CA ILE A 6 51.82 7.62 5.51
C ILE A 6 51.41 7.61 4.04
N SER A 7 50.37 6.85 3.71
CA SER A 7 49.82 6.79 2.36
C SER A 7 48.37 7.24 2.40
N VAL A 8 48.15 8.53 2.13
CA VAL A 8 46.80 9.13 2.10
C VAL A 8 45.93 8.43 1.06
N ALA A 9 46.50 8.06 -0.10
CA ALA A 9 45.77 7.32 -1.14
C ALA A 9 45.20 5.98 -0.64
N ARG A 10 45.96 5.21 0.15
CA ARG A 10 45.48 3.93 0.73
C ARG A 10 44.39 4.16 1.77
N LEU A 11 44.50 5.22 2.57
CA LEU A 11 43.47 5.59 3.56
C LEU A 11 42.18 6.12 2.89
N SER A 12 42.30 6.77 1.74
CA SER A 12 41.15 7.27 0.97
C SER A 12 40.42 6.18 0.17
N LEU A 13 40.98 4.98 0.03
CA LEU A 13 40.44 3.91 -0.81
C LEU A 13 38.98 3.57 -0.47
N ILE A 14 38.62 3.63 0.82
CA ILE A 14 37.26 3.33 1.27
C ILE A 14 36.24 4.34 0.75
N MET A 15 36.59 5.62 0.74
CA MET A 15 35.74 6.71 0.26
C MET A 15 35.58 6.63 -1.25
N ILE A 16 36.65 6.25 -1.97
CA ILE A 16 36.60 5.96 -3.40
C ILE A 16 35.63 4.82 -3.68
N GLY A 17 35.75 3.73 -2.92
CA GLY A 17 34.85 2.59 -3.02
C GLY A 17 33.39 3.02 -2.83
N TYR A 18 33.09 3.76 -1.78
CA TYR A 18 31.72 4.26 -1.55
C TYR A 18 31.22 5.21 -2.63
N PHE A 19 32.08 6.09 -3.17
CA PHE A 19 31.71 7.00 -4.25
C PHE A 19 31.33 6.25 -5.53
N ILE A 20 32.18 5.31 -5.97
CA ILE A 20 31.93 4.49 -7.16
C ILE A 20 30.70 3.61 -6.93
N PHE A 21 30.58 2.99 -5.75
CA PHE A 21 29.44 2.16 -5.40
C PHE A 21 28.15 2.96 -5.51
N ASN A 22 28.06 4.13 -4.87
CA ASN A 22 26.85 4.94 -4.88
C ASN A 22 26.50 5.48 -6.28
N TYR A 23 27.49 5.83 -7.09
CA TYR A 23 27.29 6.23 -8.48
C TYR A 23 26.73 5.08 -9.34
N ALA A 24 27.39 3.91 -9.31
CA ALA A 24 26.95 2.74 -10.06
C ALA A 24 25.61 2.19 -9.55
N TYR A 25 25.40 2.22 -8.23
CA TYR A 25 24.17 1.79 -7.59
C TYR A 25 23.00 2.71 -7.92
N SER A 26 23.20 4.04 -7.95
CA SER A 26 22.19 5.01 -8.44
C SER A 26 21.66 4.61 -9.82
N ILE A 27 22.57 4.41 -10.78
CA ILE A 27 22.22 4.12 -12.16
C ILE A 27 21.53 2.76 -12.27
N THR A 28 22.06 1.76 -11.54
CA THR A 28 21.48 0.41 -11.52
C THR A 28 20.08 0.42 -10.90
N TYR A 29 19.89 1.11 -9.78
CA TYR A 29 18.61 1.27 -9.12
C TYR A 29 17.61 2.04 -10.00
N ASP A 30 18.05 3.12 -10.65
CA ASP A 30 17.19 3.94 -11.51
C ASP A 30 16.69 3.20 -12.75
N SER A 31 17.49 2.25 -13.23
CA SER A 31 17.12 1.36 -14.34
C SER A 31 16.33 0.10 -13.92
N GLY A 32 15.99 -0.06 -12.63
CA GLY A 32 15.38 -1.28 -12.11
C GLY A 32 16.25 -2.54 -12.29
N GLY A 33 17.58 -2.39 -12.26
CA GLY A 33 18.53 -3.49 -12.38
C GLY A 33 19.08 -3.74 -13.78
N PHE A 34 18.47 -3.22 -14.85
CA PHE A 34 18.94 -3.44 -16.22
C PHE A 34 20.36 -2.91 -16.47
N ALA A 35 20.72 -1.78 -15.87
CA ALA A 35 22.05 -1.21 -16.01
C ALA A 35 23.13 -2.04 -15.28
N PHE A 36 22.77 -3.10 -14.53
CA PHE A 36 23.75 -4.02 -13.94
C PHE A 36 24.66 -4.67 -15.01
N ILE A 37 24.16 -4.89 -16.22
CA ILE A 37 24.96 -5.42 -17.34
C ILE A 37 26.13 -4.47 -17.68
N SER A 38 25.91 -3.16 -17.55
CA SER A 38 26.91 -2.13 -17.82
C SER A 38 27.76 -1.81 -16.58
N MET A 39 27.12 -1.64 -15.42
CA MET A 39 27.70 -1.13 -14.17
C MET A 39 28.20 -2.21 -13.20
N GLY A 40 28.01 -3.50 -13.54
CA GLY A 40 28.38 -4.62 -12.66
C GLY A 40 29.88 -4.66 -12.34
N LYS A 41 30.73 -4.22 -13.27
CA LYS A 41 32.19 -4.19 -13.09
C LYS A 41 32.58 -3.13 -12.05
N GLU A 42 31.96 -1.97 -12.12
CA GLU A 42 32.12 -0.84 -11.22
C GLU A 42 31.62 -1.21 -9.82
N LEU A 43 30.48 -1.90 -9.73
CA LEU A 43 29.96 -2.44 -8.47
C LEU A 43 30.97 -3.42 -7.85
N ILE A 44 31.43 -4.44 -8.57
CA ILE A 44 32.41 -5.42 -8.04
C ILE A 44 33.71 -4.72 -7.59
N PHE A 45 34.23 -3.81 -8.41
CA PHE A 45 35.44 -3.04 -8.06
C PHE A 45 35.23 -2.24 -6.78
N SER A 46 34.07 -1.58 -6.64
CA SER A 46 33.75 -0.77 -5.47
C SER A 46 33.67 -1.60 -4.18
N TYR A 47 33.10 -2.81 -4.23
CA TYR A 47 33.12 -3.75 -3.11
C TYR A 47 34.56 -4.11 -2.71
N GLY A 48 35.40 -4.45 -3.69
CA GLY A 48 36.82 -4.72 -3.46
C GLY A 48 37.53 -3.54 -2.80
N ALA A 49 37.28 -2.32 -3.28
CA ALA A 49 37.86 -1.10 -2.72
C ALA A 49 37.39 -0.83 -1.28
N ILE A 50 36.12 -1.07 -0.94
CA ILE A 50 35.59 -0.92 0.43
C ILE A 50 36.26 -1.92 1.38
N VAL A 51 36.32 -3.20 0.99
CA VAL A 51 36.90 -4.27 1.82
C VAL A 51 38.40 -4.03 2.03
N LEU A 52 39.15 -3.79 0.95
CA LEU A 52 40.58 -3.50 1.03
C LEU A 52 40.86 -2.18 1.76
N GLY A 53 39.99 -1.18 1.59
CA GLY A 53 40.06 0.10 2.28
C GLY A 53 40.00 -0.06 3.80
N ASN A 54 39.05 -0.86 4.32
CA ASN A 54 38.99 -1.19 5.74
C ASN A 54 40.28 -1.85 6.23
N ILE A 55 40.79 -2.86 5.50
CA ILE A 55 42.03 -3.57 5.87
C ILE A 55 43.21 -2.61 5.94
N PHE A 56 43.38 -1.75 4.93
CA PHE A 56 44.46 -0.78 4.89
C PHE A 56 44.33 0.26 6.00
N MET A 57 43.12 0.70 6.34
CA MET A 57 42.90 1.66 7.40
C MET A 57 43.44 1.14 8.74
N PHE A 58 42.98 -0.02 9.19
CA PHE A 58 43.47 -0.59 10.45
C PHE A 58 44.96 -0.93 10.41
N ARG A 59 45.43 -1.56 9.34
CA ARG A 59 46.83 -1.97 9.20
C ARG A 59 47.77 -0.78 9.18
N ASP A 60 47.50 0.22 8.34
CA ASP A 60 48.43 1.32 8.09
C ASP A 60 48.47 2.28 9.29
N ILE A 61 47.33 2.55 9.93
CA ILE A 61 47.30 3.34 11.18
C ILE A 61 48.03 2.60 12.31
N SER A 62 47.83 1.28 12.45
CA SER A 62 48.54 0.48 13.46
C SER A 62 50.04 0.42 13.23
N LYS A 63 50.48 0.25 11.97
CA LYS A 63 51.90 0.29 11.60
C LYS A 63 52.52 1.67 11.83
N LEU A 64 51.79 2.74 11.53
CA LEU A 64 52.22 4.10 11.80
C LEU A 64 52.42 4.30 13.31
N LYS A 65 51.44 3.89 14.13
CA LYS A 65 51.54 3.93 15.58
C LYS A 65 52.76 3.16 16.09
N ALA A 66 52.98 1.93 15.64
CA ALA A 66 54.12 1.12 16.08
C ALA A 66 55.48 1.70 15.63
N SER A 67 55.56 2.28 14.42
CA SER A 67 56.82 2.81 13.87
C SER A 67 57.28 4.10 14.54
N PHE A 68 56.39 4.80 15.25
CA PHE A 68 56.65 6.05 15.93
C PHE A 68 56.21 5.97 17.41
N GLU A 69 56.64 4.90 18.09
CA GLU A 69 56.29 4.62 19.49
C GLU A 69 56.61 5.79 20.43
N ASP A 70 57.78 6.41 20.26
CA ASP A 70 58.26 7.51 21.10
C ASP A 70 57.61 8.88 20.77
N ASN A 71 56.86 8.98 19.66
CA ASN A 71 56.23 10.23 19.27
C ASN A 71 54.83 10.34 19.86
N ALA A 72 54.72 11.05 21.00
CA ALA A 72 53.45 11.23 21.72
C ALA A 72 52.30 11.79 20.85
N PHE A 73 52.62 12.65 19.88
CA PHE A 73 51.62 13.21 18.98
C PHE A 73 51.09 12.14 18.01
N ILE A 74 51.97 11.34 17.39
CA ILE A 74 51.57 10.23 16.51
C ILE A 74 50.81 9.16 17.30
N GLN A 75 51.24 8.82 18.51
CA GLN A 75 50.52 7.87 19.37
C GLN A 75 49.06 8.27 19.61
N LYS A 76 48.83 9.53 20.03
CA LYS A 76 47.48 10.04 20.32
C LYS A 76 46.63 10.11 19.05
N SER A 77 47.16 10.71 17.99
CA SER A 77 46.42 10.89 16.74
C SER A 77 46.10 9.56 16.05
N SER A 78 47.03 8.59 16.02
CA SER A 78 46.76 7.25 15.50
C SER A 78 45.76 6.47 16.37
N THR A 79 45.76 6.67 17.69
CA THR A 79 44.75 6.05 18.56
C THR A 79 43.35 6.60 18.26
N ILE A 80 43.21 7.92 18.07
CA ILE A 80 41.95 8.54 17.64
C ILE A 80 41.52 7.98 16.29
N GLN A 81 42.43 7.86 15.32
CA GLN A 81 42.10 7.29 14.00
C GLN A 81 41.65 5.82 14.09
N LEU A 82 42.24 4.99 14.96
CA LEU A 82 41.79 3.60 15.16
C LEU A 82 40.39 3.52 15.76
N VAL A 83 40.07 4.40 16.73
CA VAL A 83 38.71 4.50 17.29
C VAL A 83 37.72 4.92 16.21
N LEU A 84 38.05 5.94 15.42
CA LEU A 84 37.21 6.39 14.31
C LEU A 84 37.06 5.32 13.22
N ALA A 85 38.12 4.59 12.88
CA ALA A 85 38.06 3.48 11.92
C ALA A 85 37.12 2.38 12.41
N THR A 86 37.12 2.10 13.72
CA THR A 86 36.20 1.15 14.36
C THR A 86 34.75 1.62 14.28
N ILE A 87 34.47 2.89 14.63
CA ILE A 87 33.14 3.50 14.51
C ILE A 87 32.65 3.46 13.07
N GLY A 88 33.51 3.87 12.13
CA GLY A 88 33.22 3.86 10.71
C GLY A 88 32.87 2.46 10.23
N PHE A 89 33.63 1.44 10.63
CA PHE A 89 33.36 0.04 10.27
C PHE A 89 32.01 -0.45 10.81
N PHE A 90 31.67 -0.13 12.06
CA PHE A 90 30.35 -0.46 12.62
C PHE A 90 29.21 0.24 11.87
N MET A 91 29.37 1.49 11.44
CA MET A 91 28.37 2.17 10.60
C MET A 91 28.13 1.42 9.28
N GLN A 92 29.19 0.87 8.67
CA GLN A 92 29.02 0.04 7.46
C GLN A 92 28.19 -1.20 7.73
N ILE A 93 28.42 -1.89 8.85
CA ILE A 93 27.71 -3.11 9.22
C ILE A 93 26.23 -2.81 9.55
N ILE A 94 25.97 -1.78 10.35
CA ILE A 94 24.60 -1.44 10.78
C ILE A 94 23.73 -1.03 9.59
N GLY A 95 24.28 -0.30 8.63
CA GLY A 95 23.57 0.03 7.39
C GLY A 95 23.61 -1.08 6.32
N PHE A 96 24.23 -2.23 6.59
CA PHE A 96 24.32 -3.32 5.63
C PHE A 96 23.03 -4.13 5.61
N LYS A 97 22.15 -3.85 4.64
CA LYS A 97 20.91 -4.60 4.38
C LYS A 97 20.99 -5.38 3.06
N GLY A 98 22.05 -6.18 2.89
CA GLY A 98 22.31 -6.93 1.65
C GLY A 98 23.05 -6.13 0.57
N ALA A 99 23.33 -4.84 0.81
CA ALA A 99 24.17 -3.98 -0.01
C ALA A 99 24.98 -3.02 0.89
N PRO A 100 26.16 -2.54 0.46
CA PRO A 100 26.91 -1.50 1.14
C PRO A 100 26.09 -0.23 1.35
N LEU A 101 26.57 0.64 2.25
CA LEU A 101 25.96 1.96 2.50
C LEU A 101 25.69 2.68 1.17
N ASN A 102 24.42 2.95 0.93
CA ASN A 102 23.96 3.68 -0.23
C ASN A 102 23.03 4.84 0.18
N TYR A 103 22.96 5.86 -0.67
CA TYR A 103 22.16 7.05 -0.41
C TYR A 103 20.64 6.82 -0.52
N ILE A 104 20.20 5.67 -1.04
CA ILE A 104 18.77 5.37 -1.24
C ILE A 104 18.20 4.78 0.05
N ASP A 105 18.89 3.80 0.62
CA ASP A 105 18.42 3.01 1.75
C ASP A 105 18.99 3.49 3.09
N ASN A 106 20.17 4.13 3.07
CA ASN A 106 20.98 4.38 4.27
C ASN A 106 21.55 5.81 4.31
N TYR A 107 20.88 6.79 3.70
CA TYR A 107 21.41 8.16 3.55
C TYR A 107 22.02 8.76 4.84
N PRO A 108 21.32 8.77 5.99
CA PRO A 108 21.89 9.37 7.21
C PRO A 108 23.17 8.66 7.67
N VAL A 109 23.18 7.33 7.57
CA VAL A 109 24.33 6.51 7.99
C VAL A 109 25.51 6.68 7.03
N LEU A 110 25.25 6.77 5.72
CA LEU A 110 26.26 7.06 4.70
C LEU A 110 26.93 8.42 4.93
N VAL A 111 26.15 9.45 5.27
CA VAL A 111 26.67 10.79 5.61
C VAL A 111 27.57 10.71 6.85
N CYS A 112 27.09 10.08 7.93
CA CYS A 112 27.90 9.91 9.15
C CYS A 112 29.20 9.17 8.88
N ALA A 113 29.17 8.07 8.12
CA ALA A 113 30.35 7.31 7.75
C ALA A 113 31.34 8.17 6.94
N SER A 114 30.83 8.96 5.99
CA SER A 114 31.65 9.84 5.15
C SER A 114 32.36 10.94 5.96
N ILE A 115 31.68 11.48 6.99
CA ILE A 115 32.28 12.44 7.93
C ILE A 115 33.40 11.77 8.74
N VAL A 116 33.15 10.57 9.27
CA VAL A 116 34.13 9.81 10.05
C VAL A 116 35.40 9.54 9.23
N TYR A 117 35.26 9.04 7.99
CA TYR A 117 36.41 8.78 7.12
C TYR A 117 37.14 10.06 6.71
N SER A 118 36.42 11.15 6.48
CA SER A 118 37.01 12.46 6.21
C SER A 118 37.91 12.93 7.37
N ILE A 119 37.46 12.75 8.62
CA ILE A 119 38.27 13.09 9.80
C ILE A 119 39.53 12.23 9.89
N ILE A 120 39.43 10.92 9.62
CA ILE A 120 40.60 10.03 9.60
C ILE A 120 41.65 10.51 8.58
N ILE A 121 41.19 10.88 7.38
CA ILE A 121 42.05 11.40 6.30
C ILE A 121 42.68 12.74 6.71
N MET A 122 41.92 13.66 7.32
CA MET A 122 42.45 14.94 7.81
C MET A 122 43.56 14.73 8.85
N ILE A 123 43.37 13.79 9.79
CA ILE A 123 44.40 13.46 10.78
C ILE A 123 45.66 12.91 10.10
N ALA A 124 45.51 12.03 9.09
CA ALA A 124 46.64 11.45 8.36
C ALA A 124 47.43 12.51 7.58
N ILE A 125 46.72 13.45 6.96
CA ILE A 125 47.28 14.64 6.31
C ILE A 125 48.10 15.45 7.32
N TYR A 126 47.54 15.74 8.49
CA TYR A 126 48.22 16.53 9.52
C TYR A 126 49.46 15.81 10.09
N GLN A 127 49.38 14.50 10.31
CA GLN A 127 50.52 13.67 10.70
C GLN A 127 51.63 13.70 9.64
N THR A 128 51.27 13.67 8.35
CA THR A 128 52.22 13.70 7.22
C THR A 128 53.03 15.00 7.21
N ILE A 129 52.34 16.15 7.38
CA ILE A 129 52.99 17.47 7.49
C ILE A 129 53.90 17.51 8.73
N LYS A 130 53.42 17.03 9.88
CA LYS A 130 54.19 17.11 11.12
C LYS A 130 55.47 16.26 11.09
N LEU A 131 55.46 15.18 10.31
CA LEU A 131 56.61 14.30 10.11
C LEU A 131 57.53 14.75 8.96
N GLY A 132 57.24 15.86 8.27
CA GLY A 132 58.04 16.36 7.16
C GLY A 132 58.10 15.41 5.96
N GLN A 133 57.05 14.60 5.76
CA GLN A 133 56.98 13.59 4.70
C GLN A 133 56.53 14.17 3.34
N GLU A 134 56.32 15.49 3.22
CA GLU A 134 55.78 16.16 2.02
C GLU A 134 56.70 16.21 0.79
N LYS A 135 57.98 15.82 0.89
CA LYS A 135 58.98 16.05 -0.16
C LYS A 135 58.84 15.17 -1.42
N ASP A 136 57.86 14.28 -1.46
CA ASP A 136 57.64 13.35 -2.58
C ASP A 136 56.40 13.77 -3.38
N ASN A 137 56.50 13.76 -4.72
CA ASN A 137 55.38 14.07 -5.62
C ASN A 137 54.15 13.21 -5.31
N ALA A 138 54.37 11.97 -4.87
CA ALA A 138 53.29 11.07 -4.46
C ALA A 138 52.55 11.55 -3.18
N THR A 139 53.26 12.19 -2.25
CA THR A 139 52.67 12.75 -1.03
C THR A 139 51.82 13.98 -1.34
N ILE A 140 52.30 14.86 -2.22
CA ILE A 140 51.58 16.06 -2.68
C ILE A 140 50.30 15.66 -3.42
N ALA A 141 50.37 14.70 -4.34
CA ALA A 141 49.21 14.17 -5.05
C ALA A 141 48.18 13.56 -4.08
N GLY A 142 48.62 12.81 -3.07
CA GLY A 142 47.75 12.27 -2.02
C GLY A 142 47.04 13.35 -1.20
N PHE A 143 47.68 14.50 -1.01
CA PHE A 143 47.13 15.65 -0.29
C PHE A 143 46.00 16.34 -1.08
N ILE A 144 46.25 16.65 -2.36
CA ILE A 144 45.26 17.22 -3.28
C ILE A 144 44.05 16.28 -3.36
N PHE A 145 44.32 14.98 -3.50
CA PHE A 145 43.29 13.95 -3.60
C PHE A 145 42.43 13.85 -2.32
N GLY A 146 43.06 13.83 -1.13
CA GLY A 146 42.35 13.83 0.15
C GLY A 146 41.46 15.07 0.34
N GLY A 147 41.98 16.25 -0.02
CA GLY A 147 41.21 17.50 0.02
C GLY A 147 39.99 17.48 -0.93
N MET A 148 40.16 16.96 -2.16
CA MET A 148 39.07 16.83 -3.13
C MET A 148 37.96 15.89 -2.63
N ILE A 149 38.31 14.76 -2.01
CA ILE A 149 37.32 13.82 -1.46
C ILE A 149 36.52 14.46 -0.33
N ILE A 150 37.17 15.22 0.56
CA ILE A 150 36.49 15.95 1.64
C ILE A 150 35.54 17.00 1.04
N PHE A 151 36.01 17.76 0.05
CA PHE A 151 35.21 18.77 -0.63
C PHE A 151 33.97 18.17 -1.34
N LEU A 152 34.14 17.07 -2.07
CA LEU A 152 33.04 16.35 -2.71
C LEU A 152 32.03 15.81 -1.70
N THR A 153 32.51 15.33 -0.54
CA THR A 153 31.65 14.86 0.55
C THR A 153 30.81 16.00 1.14
N ILE A 154 31.41 17.17 1.32
CA ILE A 154 30.72 18.37 1.83
C ILE A 154 29.73 18.90 0.79
N ILE A 155 30.08 18.91 -0.50
CA ILE A 155 29.16 19.30 -1.58
C ILE A 155 27.95 18.36 -1.63
N ALA A 156 28.18 17.04 -1.58
CA ALA A 156 27.10 16.07 -1.57
C ALA A 156 26.16 16.28 -0.38
N LEU A 157 26.71 16.62 0.80
CA LEU A 157 25.94 17.00 1.97
C LEU A 157 25.09 18.26 1.71
N VAL A 158 25.70 19.35 1.23
CA VAL A 158 25.05 20.65 1.00
C VAL A 158 23.96 20.59 -0.07
N ILE A 159 24.22 19.93 -1.20
CA ILE A 159 23.25 19.78 -2.29
C ILE A 159 21.99 19.09 -1.77
N ILE A 160 22.15 18.04 -0.96
CA ILE A 160 21.02 17.19 -0.54
C ILE A 160 20.30 17.78 0.69
N THR A 161 21.00 18.50 1.59
CA THR A 161 20.36 19.19 2.73
C THR A 161 19.72 20.53 2.36
N SER A 162 19.94 21.05 1.15
CA SER A 162 19.38 22.34 0.74
C SER A 162 17.86 22.25 0.51
N PRO A 163 17.05 23.11 1.17
CA PRO A 163 15.59 23.09 1.04
C PRO A 163 15.11 23.34 -0.39
N SER A 164 15.92 23.93 -1.27
CA SER A 164 15.57 24.17 -2.68
C SER A 164 15.45 22.91 -3.55
N ILE A 165 15.99 21.76 -3.15
CA ILE A 165 15.78 20.47 -3.86
C ILE A 165 14.51 19.76 -3.40
N LYS A 166 13.75 20.31 -2.44
CA LYS A 166 12.35 19.90 -2.25
C LYS A 166 11.46 20.27 -3.44
N HIS A 167 11.90 21.19 -4.31
CA HIS A 167 11.08 21.71 -5.40
C HIS A 167 11.36 21.11 -6.79
N THR A 168 12.53 20.51 -7.03
CA THR A 168 12.91 19.94 -8.34
C THR A 168 12.88 18.41 -8.41
N THR A 169 12.57 17.74 -7.31
CA THR A 169 12.13 16.34 -7.32
C THR A 169 10.68 16.27 -6.85
N LYS A 170 9.74 16.29 -7.79
CA LYS A 170 8.35 15.81 -7.56
C LYS A 170 8.32 14.29 -7.35
N HIS A 171 9.24 13.78 -6.54
CA HIS A 171 9.23 12.44 -5.97
C HIS A 171 9.21 12.63 -4.45
N THR A 172 8.22 13.39 -3.96
CA THR A 172 7.85 13.34 -2.55
C THR A 172 7.63 11.86 -2.21
N THR A 173 8.40 11.34 -1.27
CA THR A 173 8.00 10.09 -0.60
C THR A 173 6.58 10.35 -0.11
N PRO A 174 5.59 9.55 -0.52
CA PRO A 174 4.20 9.79 -0.17
C PRO A 174 4.09 9.83 1.35
N SER A 175 3.47 10.89 1.89
CA SER A 175 3.11 10.92 3.29
C SER A 175 1.82 10.10 3.44
N PHE A 176 1.92 8.77 3.34
CA PHE A 176 0.75 7.89 3.41
C PHE A 176 -0.08 8.16 4.67
N ALA A 177 0.56 8.58 5.77
CA ALA A 177 -0.15 9.00 6.97
C ALA A 177 -1.09 10.18 6.72
N GLU A 178 -0.65 11.21 6.00
CA GLU A 178 -1.48 12.36 5.63
C GLU A 178 -2.56 11.97 4.61
N GLU A 179 -2.23 11.13 3.63
CA GLU A 179 -3.19 10.67 2.61
C GLU A 179 -4.33 9.87 3.26
N PHE A 180 -4.01 8.91 4.12
CA PHE A 180 -4.98 8.13 4.88
C PHE A 180 -5.83 9.04 5.79
N GLN A 181 -5.20 9.96 6.54
CA GLN A 181 -5.91 10.92 7.39
C GLN A 181 -6.85 11.83 6.57
N SER A 182 -6.42 12.26 5.38
CA SER A 182 -7.22 13.13 4.51
C SER A 182 -8.50 12.45 4.02
N LEU A 183 -8.47 11.12 3.88
CA LEU A 183 -9.64 10.32 3.52
C LEU A 183 -10.61 10.14 4.70
N GLY A 184 -10.17 10.40 5.93
CA GLY A 184 -10.94 10.23 7.17
C GLY A 184 -10.54 8.99 7.99
N LEU A 185 -9.44 8.32 7.64
CA LEU A 185 -8.93 7.17 8.39
C LEU A 185 -8.18 7.62 9.65
N LYS A 186 -8.42 6.95 10.78
CA LYS A 186 -7.86 7.32 12.09
C LYS A 186 -6.76 6.38 12.58
N GLY A 187 -6.49 5.33 11.82
CA GLY A 187 -5.49 4.32 12.13
C GLY A 187 -4.05 4.76 11.85
N LYS A 188 -3.13 3.84 12.15
CA LYS A 188 -1.72 3.96 11.83
C LYS A 188 -1.44 3.27 10.50
N VAL A 189 -0.68 3.92 9.63
CA VAL A 189 -0.14 3.31 8.40
C VAL A 189 1.37 3.18 8.50
N GLU A 190 1.88 2.01 8.11
CA GLU A 190 3.30 1.69 8.11
C GLU A 190 3.71 1.20 6.72
N VAL A 191 4.82 1.72 6.20
CA VAL A 191 5.44 1.18 4.98
C VAL A 191 6.27 -0.03 5.37
N VAL A 192 5.84 -1.21 4.92
CA VAL A 192 6.48 -2.50 5.21
C VAL A 192 7.57 -2.81 4.19
N ASP A 193 7.33 -2.47 2.93
CA ASP A 193 8.25 -2.71 1.84
C ASP A 193 8.07 -1.68 0.71
N LYS A 194 9.12 -1.51 -0.09
CA LYS A 194 9.13 -0.61 -1.25
C LYS A 194 10.00 -1.22 -2.35
N HIS A 195 9.45 -1.32 -3.55
CA HIS A 195 10.22 -1.70 -4.73
C HIS A 195 9.81 -0.88 -5.96
N ARG A 196 10.72 -0.78 -6.92
CA ARG A 196 10.48 -0.07 -8.18
C ARG A 196 9.97 -1.05 -9.21
N GLU A 197 8.85 -0.72 -9.85
CA GLU A 197 8.30 -1.50 -10.96
C GLU A 197 8.76 -0.89 -12.28
N ILE A 198 9.21 -1.77 -13.18
CA ILE A 198 9.83 -1.40 -14.46
C ILE A 198 9.10 -2.00 -15.67
N GLU A 199 8.15 -2.90 -15.47
CA GLU A 199 7.30 -3.46 -16.55
C GLU A 199 5.82 -3.17 -16.28
N ALA A 200 5.06 -2.89 -17.35
CA ALA A 200 3.68 -2.36 -17.40
C ALA A 200 3.47 -0.97 -16.77
N PHE A 201 4.14 -0.66 -15.66
CA PHE A 201 4.00 0.56 -14.91
C PHE A 201 5.38 1.09 -14.47
N TYR A 202 5.88 2.12 -15.14
CA TYR A 202 7.12 2.79 -14.73
C TYR A 202 6.85 3.57 -13.44
N GLY A 203 7.08 2.97 -12.26
CA GLY A 203 6.63 3.50 -10.98
C GLY A 203 7.25 2.85 -9.75
N THR A 204 6.68 3.14 -8.57
CA THR A 204 7.11 2.55 -7.29
C THR A 204 5.90 1.96 -6.58
N ALA A 205 6.01 0.71 -6.17
CA ALA A 205 5.03 0.03 -5.35
C ALA A 205 5.47 0.10 -3.87
N TYR A 206 4.54 0.51 -3.00
CA TYR A 206 4.72 0.56 -1.56
C TYR A 206 3.76 -0.43 -0.92
N LYS A 207 4.30 -1.42 -0.20
CA LYS A 207 3.49 -2.32 0.62
C LYS A 207 3.22 -1.64 1.95
N LEU A 208 1.94 -1.48 2.28
CA LEU A 208 1.46 -0.77 3.45
C LEU A 208 0.77 -1.74 4.40
N THR A 209 0.92 -1.50 5.69
CA THR A 209 0.06 -2.07 6.72
C THR A 209 -0.70 -0.95 7.41
N TYR A 210 -2.03 -1.01 7.32
CA TYR A 210 -2.94 -0.13 8.03
C TYR A 210 -3.48 -0.82 9.28
N THR A 211 -3.62 -0.11 10.39
CA THR A 211 -4.22 -0.64 11.61
C THR A 211 -5.05 0.43 12.32
N GLU A 212 -6.33 0.14 12.57
CA GLU A 212 -7.26 1.01 13.27
C GLU A 212 -8.03 0.24 14.35
N LYS A 213 -8.29 0.89 15.48
CA LYS A 213 -9.22 0.40 16.49
C LYS A 213 -10.56 1.10 16.30
N LEU A 214 -11.58 0.33 15.92
CA LEU A 214 -12.92 0.81 15.61
C LEU A 214 -13.74 1.01 16.89
N SER A 215 -14.88 1.69 16.79
CA SER A 215 -15.69 2.09 17.94
C SER A 215 -16.29 0.91 18.72
N ASP A 216 -16.55 -0.21 18.04
CA ASP A 216 -17.02 -1.46 18.65
C ASP A 216 -15.90 -2.28 19.31
N GLY A 217 -14.65 -1.82 19.21
CA GLY A 217 -13.46 -2.49 19.74
C GLY A 217 -12.78 -3.43 18.75
N THR A 218 -13.34 -3.63 17.55
CA THR A 218 -12.72 -4.41 16.47
C THR A 218 -11.39 -3.76 16.05
N ILE A 219 -10.38 -4.59 15.82
CA ILE A 219 -9.08 -4.14 15.30
C ILE A 219 -9.05 -4.45 13.81
N LEU A 220 -9.21 -3.41 12.99
CA LEU A 220 -9.03 -3.50 11.55
C LEU A 220 -7.53 -3.51 11.25
N LYS A 221 -7.05 -4.52 10.54
CA LYS A 221 -5.66 -4.61 10.10
C LYS A 221 -5.59 -5.04 8.65
N GLU A 222 -5.18 -4.13 7.79
CA GLU A 222 -5.16 -4.32 6.35
C GLU A 222 -3.75 -4.27 5.79
N THR A 223 -3.46 -5.15 4.84
CA THR A 223 -2.23 -5.10 4.05
C THR A 223 -2.58 -4.75 2.63
N THR A 224 -2.07 -3.63 2.14
CA THR A 224 -2.40 -3.11 0.81
C THR A 224 -1.14 -2.65 0.08
N THR A 225 -1.26 -2.32 -1.19
CA THR A 225 -0.16 -1.85 -2.03
C THR A 225 -0.56 -0.56 -2.72
N ALA A 226 0.19 0.52 -2.49
CA ALA A 226 0.07 1.74 -3.26
C ALA A 226 1.02 1.68 -4.45
N GLN A 227 0.49 1.83 -5.67
CA GLN A 227 1.30 1.88 -6.88
C GLN A 227 1.35 3.31 -7.41
N ILE A 228 2.54 3.92 -7.41
CA ILE A 228 2.71 5.36 -7.71
C ILE A 228 3.51 5.55 -8.98
N HIS A 229 2.92 6.26 -9.94
CA HIS A 229 3.50 6.38 -11.26
C HIS A 229 4.73 7.27 -11.21
N GLY A 230 5.85 6.80 -11.74
CA GLY A 230 7.15 7.45 -11.61
C GLY A 230 7.17 8.85 -12.19
N THR A 231 6.56 9.07 -13.36
CA THR A 231 6.60 10.39 -14.02
C THR A 231 5.58 11.39 -13.49
N SER A 232 4.40 10.93 -13.06
CA SER A 232 3.27 11.80 -12.70
C SER A 232 3.03 11.91 -11.20
N GLY A 233 3.58 10.99 -10.40
CA GLY A 233 3.30 10.87 -8.98
C GLY A 233 1.86 10.46 -8.65
N LYS A 234 1.08 10.04 -9.66
CA LYS A 234 -0.31 9.61 -9.46
C LYS A 234 -0.37 8.20 -8.90
N HIS A 235 -1.21 7.99 -7.89
CA HIS A 235 -1.62 6.67 -7.42
C HIS A 235 -2.46 5.96 -8.50
N LEU A 236 -2.23 4.67 -8.67
CA LEU A 236 -2.99 3.83 -9.57
C LEU A 236 -4.25 3.26 -8.92
N SER A 237 -5.13 2.79 -9.81
CA SER A 237 -6.38 2.13 -9.49
C SER A 237 -6.57 0.98 -10.46
N ASN A 238 -6.58 -0.25 -9.94
CA ASN A 238 -7.00 -1.45 -10.66
C ASN A 238 -8.52 -1.66 -10.60
N PHE A 239 -9.27 -0.73 -10.01
CA PHE A 239 -10.72 -0.76 -10.01
C PHE A 239 -11.27 -0.75 -11.45
N PHE A 240 -12.01 -1.80 -11.79
CA PHE A 240 -12.61 -1.96 -13.12
C PHE A 240 -13.98 -2.64 -13.00
N LEU A 241 -14.96 -2.11 -13.74
CA LEU A 241 -16.29 -2.71 -13.89
C LEU A 241 -16.39 -3.38 -15.25
N LEU A 242 -16.78 -4.66 -15.28
CA LEU A 242 -16.92 -5.45 -16.51
C LEU A 242 -17.90 -4.85 -17.51
N SER A 243 -18.90 -4.13 -17.03
CA SER A 243 -19.89 -3.42 -17.85
C SER A 243 -19.30 -2.25 -18.64
N GLY A 244 -18.13 -1.75 -18.25
CA GLY A 244 -17.54 -0.53 -18.81
C GLY A 244 -18.25 0.77 -18.38
N THR A 245 -19.25 0.67 -17.50
CA THR A 245 -19.97 1.84 -16.97
C THR A 245 -19.03 2.73 -16.18
N ASP A 246 -19.01 4.03 -16.49
CA ASP A 246 -18.31 5.01 -15.67
C ASP A 246 -19.15 5.32 -14.42
N LEU A 247 -18.78 4.70 -13.30
CA LEU A 247 -19.48 4.85 -12.02
C LEU A 247 -19.56 6.32 -11.59
N GLU A 248 -18.57 7.16 -11.93
CA GLU A 248 -18.56 8.57 -11.56
C GLU A 248 -19.73 9.38 -12.16
N THR A 249 -20.40 8.86 -13.17
CA THR A 249 -21.59 9.49 -13.78
C THR A 249 -22.87 9.25 -12.98
N LEU A 250 -22.86 8.26 -12.08
CA LEU A 250 -24.00 7.86 -11.24
C LEU A 250 -23.91 8.45 -9.82
N LEU A 251 -22.80 9.10 -9.48
CA LEU A 251 -22.51 9.63 -8.14
C LEU A 251 -22.73 11.14 -8.08
N ASN A 252 -23.18 11.64 -6.93
CA ASN A 252 -23.16 13.08 -6.66
C ASN A 252 -21.75 13.60 -6.35
N ASP A 253 -21.56 14.92 -6.26
CA ASP A 253 -20.24 15.53 -6.08
C ASP A 253 -19.46 15.01 -4.86
N LYS A 254 -20.14 14.76 -3.73
CA LYS A 254 -19.51 14.26 -2.50
C LYS A 254 -19.09 12.80 -2.64
N GLU A 255 -19.98 11.98 -3.17
CA GLU A 255 -19.74 10.55 -3.45
C GLU A 255 -18.64 10.38 -4.49
N LYS A 256 -18.64 11.21 -5.53
CA LYS A 256 -17.62 11.21 -6.59
C LYS A 256 -16.25 11.57 -6.02
N ALA A 257 -16.15 12.63 -5.22
CA ALA A 257 -14.90 13.01 -4.57
C ALA A 257 -14.35 11.89 -3.68
N LEU A 258 -15.23 11.20 -2.95
CA LEU A 258 -14.85 10.04 -2.14
C LEU A 258 -14.37 8.87 -3.03
N PHE A 259 -15.13 8.54 -4.06
CA PHE A 259 -14.86 7.41 -4.95
C PHE A 259 -13.55 7.58 -5.72
N THR A 260 -13.21 8.81 -6.16
CA THR A 260 -11.95 9.07 -6.87
C THR A 260 -10.72 8.67 -6.04
N THR A 261 -10.78 8.82 -4.72
CA THR A 261 -9.72 8.36 -3.82
C THR A 261 -9.86 6.87 -3.48
N VAL A 262 -11.06 6.42 -3.12
CA VAL A 262 -11.28 5.02 -2.66
C VAL A 262 -10.98 3.98 -3.73
N LYS A 263 -11.11 4.32 -5.02
CA LYS A 263 -10.78 3.40 -6.11
C LYS A 263 -9.27 3.15 -6.28
N GLN A 264 -8.40 3.97 -5.66
CA GLN A 264 -6.96 3.74 -5.65
C GLN A 264 -6.65 2.44 -4.90
N ASP A 265 -5.61 1.73 -5.33
CA ASP A 265 -5.32 0.38 -4.86
C ASP A 265 -5.17 0.32 -3.33
N GLU A 266 -4.48 1.30 -2.75
CA GLU A 266 -4.25 1.41 -1.31
C GLU A 266 -5.51 1.66 -0.46
N PHE A 267 -6.61 2.12 -1.07
CA PHE A 267 -7.87 2.41 -0.39
C PHE A 267 -9.01 1.46 -0.77
N SER A 268 -8.83 0.64 -1.80
CA SER A 268 -9.86 -0.26 -2.34
C SER A 268 -10.46 -1.21 -1.31
N PHE A 269 -9.71 -1.58 -0.26
CA PHE A 269 -10.18 -2.40 0.85
C PHE A 269 -11.41 -1.82 1.56
N LEU A 270 -11.59 -0.49 1.54
CA LEU A 270 -12.72 0.20 2.18
C LEU A 270 -14.07 -0.21 1.59
N LEU A 271 -14.10 -0.65 0.33
CA LEU A 271 -15.33 -1.09 -0.34
C LEU A 271 -15.95 -2.34 0.31
N ASP A 272 -15.14 -3.10 1.06
CA ASP A 272 -15.53 -4.38 1.65
C ASP A 272 -15.38 -4.43 3.18
N VAL A 273 -14.85 -3.37 3.81
CA VAL A 273 -14.55 -3.35 5.26
C VAL A 273 -15.78 -3.56 6.14
N TYR A 274 -16.99 -3.25 5.65
CA TYR A 274 -18.24 -3.50 6.39
C TYR A 274 -18.52 -4.99 6.62
N LYS A 275 -17.95 -5.88 5.80
CA LYS A 275 -18.09 -7.33 5.95
C LYS A 275 -17.27 -7.87 7.12
N GLU A 276 -16.30 -7.11 7.61
CA GLU A 276 -15.48 -7.43 8.78
C GLU A 276 -16.24 -7.18 10.10
N ARG A 277 -17.48 -6.69 10.05
CA ARG A 277 -18.34 -6.54 11.23
C ARG A 277 -18.65 -7.92 11.84
N PRO A 278 -18.47 -8.11 13.16
CA PRO A 278 -18.71 -9.40 13.82
C PRO A 278 -20.11 -9.98 13.62
N ASN A 279 -21.10 -9.11 13.42
CA ASN A 279 -22.51 -9.48 13.26
C ASN A 279 -22.99 -9.52 11.80
N PHE A 280 -22.11 -9.33 10.81
CA PHE A 280 -22.50 -9.23 9.40
C PHE A 280 -23.30 -10.46 8.93
N GLN A 281 -22.77 -11.67 9.15
CA GLN A 281 -23.45 -12.91 8.76
C GLN A 281 -24.78 -13.10 9.51
N GLN A 282 -24.81 -12.81 10.81
CA GLN A 282 -26.02 -12.92 11.62
C GLN A 282 -27.11 -11.95 11.14
N GLU A 283 -26.71 -10.73 10.72
CA GLU A 283 -27.60 -9.73 10.16
C GLU A 283 -28.25 -10.24 8.86
N GLU A 284 -27.45 -10.76 7.93
CA GLU A 284 -27.96 -11.36 6.70
C GLU A 284 -28.93 -12.51 6.97
N ASP A 285 -28.55 -13.44 7.84
CA ASP A 285 -29.36 -14.62 8.15
C ASP A 285 -30.65 -14.23 8.87
N SER A 286 -30.62 -13.20 9.72
CA SER A 286 -31.82 -12.65 10.33
C SER A 286 -32.78 -12.07 9.30
N ILE A 287 -32.29 -11.39 8.26
CA ILE A 287 -33.13 -10.85 7.18
C ILE A 287 -33.75 -11.99 6.36
N LYS A 288 -32.95 -12.99 5.98
CA LYS A 288 -33.40 -14.17 5.21
C LYS A 288 -34.49 -14.92 5.98
N ASN A 289 -34.24 -15.25 7.25
CA ASN A 289 -35.18 -16.00 8.09
C ASN A 289 -36.48 -15.22 8.34
N ALA A 290 -36.39 -13.92 8.63
CA ALA A 290 -37.58 -13.10 8.83
C ALA A 290 -38.41 -12.96 7.54
N THR A 291 -37.78 -12.98 6.38
CA THR A 291 -38.46 -12.95 5.07
C THR A 291 -39.14 -14.28 4.78
N ALA A 292 -38.43 -15.39 4.97
CA ALA A 292 -38.97 -16.75 4.84
C ALA A 292 -40.19 -16.98 5.72
N GLU A 293 -40.06 -16.66 7.02
CA GLU A 293 -41.12 -16.84 8.00
C GLU A 293 -42.40 -16.06 7.64
N LYS A 294 -42.25 -14.84 7.09
CA LYS A 294 -43.39 -14.03 6.63
C LYS A 294 -44.10 -14.66 5.44
N ILE A 295 -43.34 -15.08 4.43
CA ILE A 295 -43.91 -15.69 3.23
C ILE A 295 -44.56 -17.02 3.60
N ASP A 296 -43.85 -17.94 4.26
CA ASP A 296 -44.38 -19.27 4.57
C ASP A 296 -45.64 -19.21 5.45
N LYS A 297 -45.70 -18.27 6.42
CA LYS A 297 -46.91 -18.05 7.22
C LYS A 297 -48.08 -17.54 6.40
N LEU A 298 -47.85 -16.65 5.44
CA LEU A 298 -48.89 -16.11 4.56
C LEU A 298 -49.58 -17.21 3.73
N PHE A 299 -48.85 -18.26 3.38
CA PHE A 299 -49.35 -19.40 2.61
C PHE A 299 -49.70 -20.62 3.46
N ALA A 300 -49.46 -20.57 4.78
CA ALA A 300 -49.66 -21.69 5.72
C ALA A 300 -48.98 -22.99 5.26
N THR A 301 -47.91 -22.89 4.46
CA THR A 301 -47.12 -23.98 3.90
C THR A 301 -45.73 -23.44 3.60
N PRO A 302 -44.65 -24.18 3.89
CA PRO A 302 -43.31 -23.79 3.46
C PRO A 302 -43.23 -23.80 1.95
N ILE A 303 -43.15 -22.60 1.35
CA ILE A 303 -43.00 -22.43 -0.10
C ILE A 303 -41.65 -21.82 -0.45
N THR A 304 -40.99 -21.14 0.50
CA THR A 304 -39.65 -20.61 0.29
C THR A 304 -38.59 -21.70 0.46
N SER A 305 -37.59 -21.73 -0.44
CA SER A 305 -36.62 -22.82 -0.52
C SER A 305 -35.16 -22.37 -0.52
N SER A 306 -34.87 -21.18 -1.03
CA SER A 306 -33.51 -20.65 -1.11
C SER A 306 -33.52 -19.12 -1.00
N PHE A 307 -32.45 -18.56 -0.40
CA PHE A 307 -32.25 -17.13 -0.23
C PHE A 307 -30.81 -16.74 -0.51
N LYS A 308 -30.59 -15.71 -1.33
CA LYS A 308 -29.25 -15.21 -1.65
C LYS A 308 -29.26 -13.70 -1.84
N PHE A 309 -28.24 -13.01 -1.31
CA PHE A 309 -28.03 -11.61 -1.65
C PHE A 309 -27.31 -11.48 -3.00
N GLY A 310 -27.92 -10.73 -3.91
CA GLY A 310 -27.39 -10.39 -5.23
C GLY A 310 -26.83 -8.97 -5.27
N LYS A 311 -25.88 -8.73 -6.18
CA LYS A 311 -25.24 -7.42 -6.43
C LYS A 311 -25.48 -6.95 -7.86
N TYR A 312 -26.70 -7.16 -8.38
CA TYR A 312 -27.01 -6.89 -9.77
C TYR A 312 -28.02 -5.75 -9.90
N PRO A 313 -27.71 -4.70 -10.70
CA PRO A 313 -26.44 -4.44 -11.37
C PRO A 313 -25.32 -4.04 -10.39
N ILE A 314 -24.06 -4.34 -10.72
CA ILE A 314 -22.91 -4.16 -9.82
C ILE A 314 -22.61 -2.68 -9.54
N GLU A 315 -23.00 -1.80 -10.46
CA GLU A 315 -22.92 -0.36 -10.34
C GLU A 315 -23.75 0.13 -9.15
N ASN A 316 -25.00 -0.34 -9.02
CA ASN A 316 -25.88 0.06 -7.93
C ASN A 316 -25.29 -0.33 -6.57
N TYR A 317 -24.62 -1.49 -6.50
CA TYR A 317 -23.92 -1.90 -5.29
C TYR A 317 -22.85 -0.88 -4.86
N TYR A 318 -21.99 -0.44 -5.78
CA TYR A 318 -20.96 0.56 -5.44
C TYR A 318 -21.54 1.95 -5.20
N VAL A 319 -22.57 2.36 -5.93
CA VAL A 319 -23.31 3.62 -5.67
C VAL A 319 -23.89 3.61 -4.26
N ALA A 320 -24.56 2.52 -3.86
CA ALA A 320 -25.12 2.37 -2.53
C ALA A 320 -24.06 2.41 -1.42
N ILE A 321 -22.90 1.80 -1.64
CA ILE A 321 -21.77 1.86 -0.69
C ILE A 321 -21.28 3.31 -0.54
N MET A 322 -21.05 4.02 -1.65
CA MET A 322 -20.59 5.41 -1.60
C MET A 322 -21.61 6.32 -0.89
N ALA A 323 -22.88 6.21 -1.27
CA ALA A 323 -23.97 6.99 -0.67
C ALA A 323 -24.06 6.75 0.84
N GLN A 324 -23.99 5.48 1.28
CA GLN A 324 -24.06 5.16 2.69
C GLN A 324 -22.80 5.62 3.45
N ALA A 325 -21.60 5.46 2.87
CA ALA A 325 -20.37 5.92 3.49
C ALA A 325 -20.38 7.45 3.69
N VAL A 326 -20.85 8.21 2.70
CA VAL A 326 -21.04 9.67 2.83
C VAL A 326 -22.06 9.99 3.91
N SER A 327 -23.21 9.30 3.94
CA SER A 327 -24.24 9.52 4.96
C SER A 327 -23.74 9.24 6.38
N ASN A 328 -22.95 8.17 6.55
CA ASN A 328 -22.33 7.82 7.83
C ASN A 328 -21.40 8.92 8.31
N ARG A 329 -20.53 9.43 7.43
CA ARG A 329 -19.61 10.55 7.75
C ARG A 329 -20.38 11.80 8.18
N GLU A 330 -21.47 12.14 7.49
CA GLU A 330 -22.30 13.29 7.83
C GLU A 330 -22.98 13.15 9.20
N LYS A 331 -23.28 11.92 9.61
CA LYS A 331 -23.83 11.58 10.93
C LYS A 331 -22.74 11.48 12.02
N GLY A 332 -21.47 11.70 11.68
CA GLY A 332 -20.34 11.62 12.60
C GLY A 332 -19.72 10.23 12.74
N ASP A 333 -20.27 9.22 12.05
CA ASP A 333 -19.68 7.90 11.98
C ASP A 333 -18.50 7.89 11.01
N SER A 334 -17.32 7.68 11.57
CA SER A 334 -16.05 7.77 10.86
C SER A 334 -15.20 6.52 11.02
N ASP A 335 -15.78 5.42 11.51
CA ASP A 335 -15.10 4.12 11.58
C ASP A 335 -14.76 3.64 10.17
N ALA A 336 -13.46 3.34 9.97
CA ALA A 336 -12.83 3.16 8.66
C ALA A 336 -13.38 4.12 7.60
N ALA A 337 -13.36 5.41 7.92
CA ALA A 337 -13.82 6.50 7.07
C ALA A 337 -15.31 6.35 6.64
N GLY A 338 -16.18 5.87 7.53
CA GLY A 338 -17.62 5.77 7.33
C GLY A 338 -18.10 4.51 6.58
N PHE A 339 -17.18 3.66 6.14
CA PHE A 339 -17.51 2.43 5.43
C PHE A 339 -17.83 1.27 6.37
N TYR A 340 -17.26 1.25 7.58
CA TYR A 340 -17.35 0.08 8.46
C TYR A 340 -18.78 -0.26 8.86
N ASN A 341 -19.56 0.72 9.30
CA ASN A 341 -20.91 0.50 9.84
C ASN A 341 -22.02 0.45 8.78
N ILE A 342 -21.69 0.20 7.51
CA ILE A 342 -22.70 -0.05 6.47
C ILE A 342 -23.40 -1.37 6.79
N THR A 343 -24.74 -1.36 6.82
CA THR A 343 -25.57 -2.54 7.08
C THR A 343 -26.09 -3.15 5.79
N THR A 344 -26.40 -4.44 5.79
CA THR A 344 -27.09 -5.13 4.68
C THR A 344 -28.43 -4.44 4.42
N LYS A 345 -29.12 -3.99 5.47
CA LYS A 345 -30.37 -3.24 5.35
C LYS A 345 -30.18 -1.89 4.63
N ASP A 346 -29.09 -1.17 4.92
CA ASP A 346 -28.78 0.09 4.22
C ASP A 346 -28.55 -0.17 2.72
N LEU A 347 -27.79 -1.22 2.39
CA LEU A 347 -27.53 -1.59 1.01
C LEU A 347 -28.79 -2.06 0.26
N MET A 348 -29.68 -2.79 0.92
CA MET A 348 -30.99 -3.14 0.36
C MET A 348 -31.84 -1.90 0.11
N LYS A 349 -31.95 -1.01 1.10
CA LYS A 349 -32.72 0.23 1.01
C LYS A 349 -32.24 1.11 -0.14
N ASN A 350 -30.93 1.21 -0.32
CA ASN A 350 -30.30 1.98 -1.40
C ASN A 350 -30.22 1.20 -2.73
N LYS A 351 -30.93 0.07 -2.85
CA LYS A 351 -31.01 -0.78 -4.06
C LYS A 351 -29.64 -1.30 -4.54
N GLY A 352 -28.65 -1.35 -3.65
CA GLY A 352 -27.33 -1.92 -3.93
C GLY A 352 -27.25 -3.42 -3.71
N LEU A 353 -28.15 -3.99 -2.90
CA LEU A 353 -28.34 -5.43 -2.75
C LEU A 353 -29.77 -5.84 -3.08
N THR A 354 -29.90 -6.93 -3.83
CA THR A 354 -31.17 -7.63 -4.05
C THR A 354 -31.23 -8.84 -3.11
N LEU A 355 -32.43 -9.22 -2.66
CA LEU A 355 -32.65 -10.51 -2.02
C LEU A 355 -33.34 -11.45 -3.01
N ASP A 356 -32.59 -12.40 -3.54
CA ASP A 356 -33.08 -13.42 -4.46
C ASP A 356 -33.71 -14.56 -3.64
N ILE A 357 -34.93 -14.96 -3.99
CA ILE A 357 -35.75 -15.92 -3.24
C ILE A 357 -36.31 -16.96 -4.21
N ASP A 358 -36.07 -18.25 -3.98
CA ASP A 358 -36.75 -19.31 -4.73
C ASP A 358 -38.01 -19.78 -3.99
N CYS A 359 -39.16 -19.74 -4.68
CA CYS A 359 -40.46 -20.18 -4.18
C CYS A 359 -41.01 -21.37 -5.01
N ASP A 360 -41.48 -22.42 -4.35
CA ASP A 360 -42.22 -23.52 -4.97
C ASP A 360 -43.74 -23.31 -4.79
N LEU A 361 -44.41 -23.00 -5.90
CA LEU A 361 -45.85 -22.73 -5.91
C LEU A 361 -46.68 -23.97 -6.32
N SER A 362 -46.09 -25.15 -6.44
CA SER A 362 -46.78 -26.37 -6.93
C SER A 362 -47.99 -26.76 -6.08
N ASN A 363 -48.01 -26.36 -4.80
CA ASN A 363 -49.09 -26.64 -3.87
C ASN A 363 -50.09 -25.48 -3.70
N ILE A 364 -49.93 -24.38 -4.44
CA ILE A 364 -50.83 -23.23 -4.38
C ILE A 364 -52.02 -23.47 -5.31
N LYS A 365 -53.22 -23.59 -4.73
CA LYS A 365 -54.47 -23.69 -5.48
C LYS A 365 -54.86 -22.31 -6.02
N ALA A 366 -54.91 -22.16 -7.33
CA ALA A 366 -55.50 -21.00 -7.97
C ALA A 366 -56.87 -21.39 -8.57
N GLU A 367 -57.95 -20.74 -8.10
CA GLU A 367 -59.31 -21.11 -8.51
C GLU A 367 -59.68 -20.58 -9.92
N ASN A 368 -59.09 -19.45 -10.37
CA ASN A 368 -59.37 -18.82 -11.68
C ASN A 368 -58.20 -18.01 -12.29
N ALA A 369 -56.98 -18.07 -11.74
CA ALA A 369 -55.81 -17.28 -12.17
C ALA A 369 -54.53 -18.13 -12.23
N SER A 370 -53.41 -17.59 -12.71
CA SER A 370 -52.11 -18.26 -12.61
C SER A 370 -51.71 -18.44 -11.13
N PRO A 371 -51.02 -19.53 -10.74
CA PRO A 371 -50.43 -19.66 -9.40
C PRO A 371 -49.54 -18.46 -9.02
N VAL A 372 -48.89 -17.84 -10.01
CA VAL A 372 -48.07 -16.63 -9.85
C VAL A 372 -48.92 -15.41 -9.48
N ASP A 373 -50.07 -15.22 -10.14
CA ASP A 373 -50.96 -14.09 -9.85
C ASP A 373 -51.55 -14.22 -8.43
N ALA A 374 -52.00 -15.42 -8.07
CA ALA A 374 -52.49 -15.71 -6.72
C ALA A 374 -51.40 -15.49 -5.65
N PHE A 375 -50.14 -15.80 -5.96
CA PHE A 375 -49.00 -15.50 -5.10
C PHE A 375 -48.81 -13.98 -4.94
N LYS A 376 -48.78 -13.23 -6.04
CA LYS A 376 -48.61 -11.77 -6.04
C LYS A 376 -49.71 -11.05 -5.27
N GLU A 377 -50.97 -11.40 -5.49
CA GLU A 377 -52.12 -10.82 -4.78
C GLU A 377 -51.99 -11.01 -3.25
N LYS A 378 -51.58 -12.21 -2.82
CA LYS A 378 -51.34 -12.46 -1.40
C LYS A 378 -50.19 -11.64 -0.85
N ILE A 379 -49.05 -11.56 -1.54
CA ILE A 379 -47.92 -10.73 -1.10
C ILE A 379 -48.34 -9.25 -0.97
N LEU A 380 -49.11 -8.73 -1.94
CA LEU A 380 -49.63 -7.36 -1.91
C LEU A 380 -50.69 -7.11 -0.82
N SER A 381 -51.34 -8.16 -0.32
CA SER A 381 -52.31 -8.06 0.79
C SER A 381 -51.65 -7.80 2.16
N LEU A 382 -50.32 -7.95 2.25
CA LEU A 382 -49.61 -7.71 3.50
C LEU A 382 -49.64 -6.22 3.89
N PRO A 383 -49.76 -5.90 5.19
CA PRO A 383 -49.74 -4.52 5.65
C PRO A 383 -48.46 -3.77 5.26
N LYS A 384 -48.56 -2.44 5.19
CA LYS A 384 -47.39 -1.55 5.05
C LYS A 384 -46.31 -1.91 6.10
N ASN A 385 -45.04 -1.84 5.71
CA ASN A 385 -43.86 -2.20 6.49
C ASN A 385 -43.72 -3.71 6.79
N SER A 386 -44.45 -4.57 6.07
CA SER A 386 -44.25 -6.02 6.18
C SER A 386 -42.89 -6.48 5.66
N PHE A 387 -42.32 -5.79 4.67
CA PHE A 387 -40.97 -6.03 4.17
C PHE A 387 -40.09 -4.80 4.44
N SER A 388 -38.78 -5.02 4.55
CA SER A 388 -37.82 -3.92 4.54
C SER A 388 -37.73 -3.32 3.14
N ASP A 389 -37.42 -2.03 3.03
CA ASP A 389 -37.14 -1.40 1.75
C ASP A 389 -36.02 -2.12 1.00
N GLY A 390 -36.19 -2.26 -0.31
CA GLY A 390 -35.24 -2.94 -1.19
C GLY A 390 -35.92 -3.74 -2.31
N ILE A 391 -35.11 -4.48 -3.05
CA ILE A 391 -35.54 -5.29 -4.19
C ILE A 391 -35.46 -6.76 -3.83
N TYR A 392 -36.56 -7.48 -4.02
CA TYR A 392 -36.68 -8.91 -3.78
C TYR A 392 -36.94 -9.60 -5.13
N ASN A 393 -35.99 -10.38 -5.61
CA ASN A 393 -36.15 -11.14 -6.85
C ASN A 393 -36.75 -12.50 -6.52
N ILE A 394 -38.07 -12.60 -6.59
CA ILE A 394 -38.79 -13.81 -6.19
C ILE A 394 -38.96 -14.70 -7.41
N THR A 395 -38.21 -15.80 -7.47
CA THR A 395 -38.36 -16.77 -8.54
C THR A 395 -39.31 -17.90 -8.15
N CYS A 396 -40.45 -17.93 -8.82
CA CYS A 396 -41.53 -18.87 -8.61
C CYS A 396 -41.43 -20.04 -9.58
N SER A 397 -41.43 -21.26 -9.05
CA SER A 397 -41.48 -22.50 -9.81
C SER A 397 -42.86 -23.15 -9.63
N TYR A 398 -43.52 -23.53 -10.73
CA TYR A 398 -44.86 -24.13 -10.70
C TYR A 398 -45.10 -25.06 -11.89
N ASP A 399 -46.04 -25.98 -11.73
CA ASP A 399 -46.49 -26.87 -12.80
C ASP A 399 -47.73 -26.30 -13.50
N GLU A 400 -47.68 -26.19 -14.83
CA GLU A 400 -48.83 -25.83 -15.65
C GLU A 400 -48.99 -26.86 -16.77
N ASN A 401 -50.10 -27.60 -16.78
CA ASN A 401 -50.39 -28.67 -17.74
C ASN A 401 -49.27 -29.75 -17.83
N GLY A 402 -48.60 -30.04 -16.70
CA GLY A 402 -47.52 -31.03 -16.63
C GLY A 402 -46.14 -30.51 -17.08
N ILE A 403 -46.01 -29.20 -17.34
CA ILE A 403 -44.75 -28.54 -17.68
C ILE A 403 -44.31 -27.66 -16.50
N LYS A 404 -43.08 -27.86 -16.04
CA LYS A 404 -42.44 -27.00 -15.03
C LYS A 404 -42.08 -25.65 -15.65
N LYS A 405 -42.62 -24.58 -15.07
CA LYS A 405 -42.32 -23.20 -15.44
C LYS A 405 -41.59 -22.50 -14.30
N LYS A 406 -40.70 -21.58 -14.66
CA LYS A 406 -39.97 -20.73 -13.72
C LYS A 406 -40.09 -19.26 -14.17
N VAL A 407 -40.58 -18.41 -13.27
CA VAL A 407 -40.79 -16.98 -13.52
C VAL A 407 -40.20 -16.18 -12.37
N THR A 408 -39.38 -15.18 -12.67
CA THR A 408 -38.89 -14.23 -11.68
C THR A 408 -39.84 -13.03 -11.63
N CYS A 409 -40.32 -12.72 -10.43
CA CYS A 409 -41.21 -11.61 -10.12
C CYS A 409 -40.41 -10.61 -9.26
N PRO A 410 -39.83 -9.54 -9.84
CA PRO A 410 -39.17 -8.51 -9.05
C PRO A 410 -40.20 -7.78 -8.18
N PHE A 411 -39.99 -7.78 -6.87
CA PHE A 411 -40.83 -7.12 -5.89
C PHE A 411 -40.04 -6.00 -5.22
N VAL A 412 -40.47 -4.76 -5.46
CA VAL A 412 -39.78 -3.54 -5.00
C VAL A 412 -40.55 -2.94 -3.84
N VAL A 413 -39.85 -2.69 -2.74
CA VAL A 413 -40.41 -2.08 -1.52
C VAL A 413 -39.77 -0.72 -1.31
N GLU A 414 -40.61 0.33 -1.29
CA GLU A 414 -40.20 1.71 -1.06
C GLU A 414 -41.09 2.34 0.00
N ASP A 415 -40.47 2.96 1.01
CA ASP A 415 -41.17 3.53 2.16
C ASP A 415 -42.14 2.54 2.81
N GLY A 416 -41.78 1.25 2.83
CA GLY A 416 -42.58 0.15 3.37
C GLY A 416 -43.78 -0.28 2.52
N VAL A 417 -43.96 0.24 1.30
CA VAL A 417 -45.02 -0.16 0.37
C VAL A 417 -44.41 -0.97 -0.78
N GLY A 418 -44.93 -2.17 -1.00
CA GLY A 418 -44.45 -3.07 -2.04
C GLY A 418 -45.26 -3.01 -3.32
N HIS A 419 -44.59 -3.14 -4.46
CA HIS A 419 -45.20 -3.36 -5.77
C HIS A 419 -44.36 -4.36 -6.58
N PHE A 420 -44.99 -5.05 -7.53
CA PHE A 420 -44.29 -5.92 -8.47
C PHE A 420 -43.95 -5.15 -9.75
N GLU A 421 -42.76 -5.39 -10.29
CA GLU A 421 -42.37 -4.96 -11.64
C GLU A 421 -42.73 -6.04 -12.68
N GLU A 422 -42.28 -5.87 -13.93
CA GLU A 422 -42.55 -6.80 -15.02
C GLU A 422 -41.88 -8.16 -14.78
N ASP A 423 -42.58 -9.24 -15.15
CA ASP A 423 -42.09 -10.61 -14.95
C ASP A 423 -41.00 -10.97 -15.95
N GLU A 424 -39.95 -11.64 -15.47
CA GLU A 424 -38.91 -12.20 -16.29
C GLU A 424 -39.10 -13.72 -16.42
N ILE A 425 -39.40 -14.21 -17.62
CA ILE A 425 -39.59 -15.64 -17.88
C ILE A 425 -38.22 -16.32 -18.00
N VAL A 426 -37.89 -17.18 -17.03
CA VAL A 426 -36.61 -17.90 -16.98
C VAL A 426 -36.74 -19.26 -17.70
N GLY A 427 -37.21 -19.24 -18.96
CA GLY A 427 -37.28 -20.41 -19.85
C GLY A 427 -38.20 -21.57 -19.42
N ASN A 428 -38.76 -22.31 -20.39
CA ASN A 428 -39.45 -23.58 -20.11
C ASN A 428 -38.40 -24.69 -19.95
N GLN A 429 -38.39 -25.41 -18.82
CA GLN A 429 -37.65 -26.67 -18.74
C GLN A 429 -38.47 -27.75 -19.46
N THR A 430 -38.19 -27.95 -20.74
CA THR A 430 -38.60 -29.17 -21.45
C THR A 430 -37.74 -30.33 -20.95
N ASN A 431 -38.40 -31.39 -20.47
CA ASN A 431 -37.78 -32.66 -20.04
C ASN A 431 -36.81 -33.24 -21.07
#